data_AF-A0A956PCQ7-F1
#
_entry.id   AF-A0A956PCQ7-F1
#
_cell.length_a   1.000
_cell.length_b   1.000
_cell.length_c   1.000
_cell.angle_alpha   90.00
_cell.angle_beta   90.00
_cell.angle_gamma   90.00
#
_symmetry.space_group_name_H-M   'P 1'
#
loop_
_entity.id
_entity.type
_entity.pdbx_description
1 polymer ?
#
loop_
_entity_poly.entity_id
_entity_poly.type
_entity_poly.pdbx_seq_one_letter_code
_entity_poly.pdbx_strand_id
1 'polypeptide(L)'
;MTNSAVRALGAGLALLALLSACASAPAVREEDERARIAREGPQATLDRAKALYDEGEGERAQAILEILLASPSGRKVEPEILFAIGRIEFERGRYDAAAARLDRGLRDYPNSDAAFETQWLLARVHTRRGHPELSVPLLKSLRRQGLTDGEKGRLNQDFAEAYEVAGNPMTALWWYQRADPLLATEAEREDARERVRRIVEEKLSPEQLPEVAYLYRDNLIGDLASERLAALRAEPATPLYDMTGSPAADYTLPTGPVEGAIGVILPLTGPQASYGARLLRAVLLAGGAFRADDDGPIVELVLKDSKGTAEGAARAARALADDERVAAIVGPVVPAAAQSAAEVAESAGVPMITLTPAAGVTAVGP
;
A
#
# COMPACT_ATOMS: atom_id res chain seq x y z
N MET A 1 72.34 -1.01 -19.35
CA MET A 1 71.40 0.07 -18.96
C MET A 1 70.14 -0.05 -19.80
N THR A 2 69.21 -0.95 -19.46
CA THR A 2 68.17 -1.40 -20.41
C THR A 2 66.96 -2.03 -19.69
N ASN A 3 66.11 -1.23 -19.00
CA ASN A 3 64.76 -1.70 -18.63
C ASN A 3 63.70 -0.63 -18.29
N SER A 4 63.85 0.61 -18.75
CA SER A 4 62.87 1.69 -18.49
C SER A 4 61.87 1.91 -19.64
N ALA A 5 62.34 1.87 -20.90
CA ALA A 5 61.53 2.26 -22.06
C ALA A 5 60.31 1.36 -22.35
N VAL A 6 60.40 0.05 -22.05
CA VAL A 6 59.36 -0.92 -22.44
C VAL A 6 58.05 -0.74 -21.66
N ARG A 7 58.11 -0.26 -20.41
CA ARG A 7 56.91 -0.04 -19.58
C ARG A 7 56.09 1.19 -19.96
N ALA A 8 56.65 2.13 -20.72
CA ALA A 8 55.94 3.35 -21.12
C ALA A 8 54.87 3.11 -22.22
N LEU A 9 55.14 2.22 -23.19
CA LEU A 9 54.20 1.98 -24.30
C LEU A 9 52.95 1.20 -23.88
N GLY A 10 53.03 0.34 -22.86
CA GLY A 10 51.91 -0.47 -22.40
C GLY A 10 50.75 0.34 -21.80
N ALA A 11 51.05 1.46 -21.13
CA ALA A 11 50.03 2.31 -20.50
C ALA A 11 49.24 3.15 -21.53
N GLY A 12 49.85 3.50 -22.66
CA GLY A 12 49.22 4.35 -23.68
C GLY A 12 48.08 3.65 -24.44
N LEU A 13 48.27 2.39 -24.85
CA LEU A 13 47.25 1.67 -25.62
C LEU A 13 46.02 1.30 -24.77
N ALA A 14 46.19 1.02 -23.47
CA ALA A 14 45.08 0.70 -22.59
C ALA A 14 44.09 1.86 -22.43
N LEU A 15 44.57 3.11 -22.47
CA LEU A 15 43.73 4.30 -22.31
C LEU A 15 42.97 4.68 -23.59
N LEU A 16 43.50 4.35 -24.77
CA LEU A 16 42.81 4.55 -26.05
C LEU A 16 41.69 3.52 -26.30
N ALA A 17 41.81 2.30 -25.77
CA ALA A 17 40.77 1.27 -25.90
C ALA A 17 39.46 1.65 -25.19
N LEU A 18 39.53 2.43 -24.10
CA LEU A 18 38.37 2.84 -23.30
C LEU A 18 37.58 4.03 -23.88
N LEU A 19 38.10 4.72 -24.90
CA LEU A 19 37.40 5.82 -25.58
C LEU A 19 36.55 5.36 -26.79
N SER A 20 36.63 4.09 -27.17
CA SER A 20 35.88 3.55 -28.32
C SER A 20 34.46 3.04 -27.98
N ALA A 21 34.08 3.00 -26.70
CA ALA A 21 32.82 2.42 -26.24
C ALA A 21 31.61 3.36 -26.31
N CYS A 22 31.80 4.63 -26.69
CA CYS A 22 30.73 5.63 -26.83
C CYS A 22 30.45 5.98 -28.30
N ALA A 23 30.47 4.98 -29.19
CA ALA A 23 29.90 5.12 -30.52
C ALA A 23 28.37 5.16 -30.41
N SER A 24 27.79 6.36 -30.37
CA SER A 24 26.34 6.57 -30.37
C SER A 24 25.71 5.83 -31.56
N ALA A 25 24.70 4.99 -31.29
CA ALA A 25 24.04 4.20 -32.33
C ALA A 25 23.52 5.10 -33.47
N PRO A 26 23.58 4.66 -34.74
CA PRO A 26 23.30 5.53 -35.88
C PRO A 26 21.86 6.04 -35.85
N ALA A 27 21.71 7.36 -35.96
CA ALA A 27 20.41 8.04 -35.90
C ALA A 27 19.46 7.53 -37.00
N VAL A 28 18.20 7.27 -36.61
CA VAL A 28 17.15 6.81 -37.53
C VAL A 28 16.83 7.93 -38.53
N ARG A 29 17.18 7.71 -39.79
CA ARG A 29 16.87 8.63 -40.89
C ARG A 29 15.42 8.46 -41.30
N GLU A 30 14.61 9.50 -41.08
CA GLU A 30 13.16 9.45 -41.22
C GLU A 30 12.68 9.04 -42.63
N GLU A 31 13.32 9.53 -43.69
CA GLU A 31 12.98 9.20 -45.07
C GLU A 31 13.18 7.71 -45.38
N ASP A 32 14.33 7.16 -44.98
CA ASP A 32 14.67 5.74 -45.18
C ASP A 32 13.75 4.81 -44.38
N GLU A 33 13.36 5.24 -43.17
CA GLU A 33 12.46 4.51 -42.27
C GLU A 33 11.00 4.57 -42.76
N ARG A 34 10.49 5.74 -43.18
CA ARG A 34 9.20 5.87 -43.89
C ARG A 34 9.15 4.94 -45.12
N ALA A 35 10.23 4.89 -45.90
CA ALA A 35 10.34 3.98 -47.04
C ALA A 35 10.42 2.50 -46.63
N ARG A 36 10.92 2.18 -45.43
CA ARG A 36 10.94 0.80 -44.88
C ARG A 36 9.56 0.37 -44.42
N ILE A 37 8.86 1.20 -43.63
CA ILE A 37 7.47 1.01 -43.18
C ILE A 37 6.54 0.71 -44.35
N ALA A 38 6.71 1.44 -45.47
CA ALA A 38 5.93 1.21 -46.69
C ALA A 38 6.18 -0.15 -47.38
N ARG A 39 7.31 -0.82 -47.10
CA ARG A 39 7.65 -2.15 -47.64
C ARG A 39 7.31 -3.31 -46.70
N GLU A 40 7.52 -3.14 -45.39
CA GLU A 40 7.33 -4.22 -44.40
C GLU A 40 5.94 -4.19 -43.72
N GLY A 41 5.27 -3.05 -43.71
CA GLY A 41 3.96 -2.89 -43.08
C GLY A 41 4.02 -2.61 -41.58
N PRO A 42 2.95 -2.03 -41.01
CA PRO A 42 2.98 -1.43 -39.67
C PRO A 42 3.25 -2.45 -38.55
N GLN A 43 2.76 -3.67 -38.67
CA GLN A 43 2.98 -4.74 -37.69
C GLN A 43 4.47 -5.15 -37.63
N ALA A 44 5.10 -5.38 -38.79
CA ALA A 44 6.52 -5.75 -38.83
C ALA A 44 7.44 -4.63 -38.32
N THR A 45 7.07 -3.37 -38.55
CA THR A 45 7.76 -2.22 -37.94
C THR A 45 7.62 -2.20 -36.43
N LEU A 46 6.40 -2.36 -35.91
CA LEU A 46 6.11 -2.42 -34.48
C LEU A 46 6.89 -3.56 -33.79
N ASP A 47 6.92 -4.75 -34.38
CA ASP A 47 7.60 -5.91 -33.80
C ASP A 47 9.14 -5.79 -33.90
N ARG A 48 9.67 -5.17 -34.96
CA ARG A 48 11.08 -4.76 -35.04
C ARG A 48 11.44 -3.73 -33.97
N ALA A 49 10.55 -2.78 -33.68
CA ALA A 49 10.79 -1.78 -32.64
C ALA A 49 10.74 -2.38 -31.23
N LYS A 50 9.88 -3.38 -30.97
CA LYS A 50 9.91 -4.17 -29.73
C LYS A 50 11.26 -4.88 -29.57
N ALA A 51 11.69 -5.63 -30.59
CA ALA A 51 12.97 -6.34 -30.56
C ALA A 51 14.17 -5.41 -30.32
N LEU A 52 14.24 -4.26 -31.01
CA LEU A 52 15.28 -3.24 -30.76
C LEU A 52 15.26 -2.71 -29.32
N TYR A 53 14.09 -2.55 -28.72
CA TYR A 53 13.97 -2.15 -27.31
C TYR A 53 14.39 -3.27 -26.36
N ASP A 54 14.04 -4.53 -26.66
CA ASP A 54 14.44 -5.70 -25.87
C ASP A 54 15.97 -5.95 -25.97
N GLU A 55 16.60 -5.52 -27.08
CA GLU A 55 18.07 -5.42 -27.28
C GLU A 55 18.70 -4.21 -26.55
N GLY A 56 17.91 -3.38 -25.87
CA GLY A 56 18.36 -2.17 -25.16
C GLY A 56 18.42 -0.89 -26.01
N GLU A 57 18.20 -0.95 -27.31
CA GLU A 57 18.23 0.19 -28.25
C GLU A 57 16.96 1.05 -28.21
N GLY A 58 16.41 1.30 -27.01
CA GLY A 58 15.12 1.95 -26.79
C GLY A 58 14.98 3.36 -27.41
N GLU A 59 16.07 4.06 -27.73
CA GLU A 59 16.00 5.36 -28.44
C GLU A 59 15.68 5.18 -29.93
N ARG A 60 16.32 4.18 -30.57
CA ARG A 60 16.03 3.81 -31.96
C ARG A 60 14.67 3.16 -32.08
N ALA A 61 14.27 2.32 -31.12
CA ALA A 61 12.92 1.78 -31.02
C ALA A 61 11.86 2.89 -30.96
N GLN A 62 12.02 3.86 -30.06
CA GLN A 62 11.11 5.00 -29.96
C GLN A 62 11.06 5.83 -31.24
N ALA A 63 12.22 6.17 -31.83
CA ALA A 63 12.25 6.94 -33.08
C ALA A 63 11.48 6.25 -34.22
N ILE A 64 11.62 4.93 -34.36
CA ILE A 64 10.84 4.13 -35.33
C ILE A 64 9.34 4.17 -35.02
N LEU A 65 8.96 4.03 -33.74
CA LEU A 65 7.56 4.06 -33.30
C LEU A 65 6.90 5.44 -33.51
N GLU A 66 7.61 6.55 -33.31
CA GLU A 66 7.10 7.90 -33.58
C GLU A 66 6.85 8.11 -35.08
N ILE A 67 7.78 7.67 -35.94
CA ILE A 67 7.63 7.74 -37.41
C ILE A 67 6.45 6.85 -37.86
N LEU A 68 6.27 5.69 -37.23
CA LEU A 68 5.13 4.82 -37.49
C LEU A 68 3.80 5.44 -37.02
N LEU A 69 3.76 6.07 -35.85
CA LEU A 69 2.59 6.79 -35.32
C LEU A 69 2.16 7.96 -36.22
N ALA A 70 3.14 8.65 -36.82
CA ALA A 70 2.91 9.72 -37.79
C ALA A 70 2.49 9.21 -39.19
N SER A 71 2.56 7.90 -39.46
CA SER A 71 2.17 7.30 -40.73
C SER A 71 0.67 6.98 -40.79
N PRO A 72 -0.02 7.20 -41.93
CA PRO A 72 -1.37 6.70 -42.14
C PRO A 72 -1.53 5.18 -41.97
N SER A 73 -0.44 4.40 -42.10
CA SER A 73 -0.44 2.96 -41.82
C SER A 73 -0.41 2.64 -40.32
N GLY A 74 0.12 3.52 -39.47
CA GLY A 74 0.24 3.34 -38.03
C GLY A 74 -1.11 3.24 -37.32
N ARG A 75 -2.15 3.90 -37.85
CA ARG A 75 -3.53 3.85 -37.32
C ARG A 75 -4.08 2.43 -37.09
N LYS A 76 -3.55 1.43 -37.80
CA LYS A 76 -3.96 0.01 -37.67
C LYS A 76 -3.43 -0.67 -36.40
N VAL A 77 -2.38 -0.13 -35.78
CA VAL A 77 -1.71 -0.65 -34.58
C VAL A 77 -1.40 0.48 -33.60
N GLU A 78 -2.25 1.52 -33.60
CA GLU A 78 -2.07 2.75 -32.84
C GLU A 78 -2.12 2.54 -31.31
N PRO A 79 -2.99 1.68 -30.75
CA PRO A 79 -2.94 1.32 -29.33
C PRO A 79 -1.59 0.72 -28.92
N GLU A 80 -1.06 -0.20 -29.72
CA GLU A 80 0.17 -0.92 -29.43
C GLU A 80 1.40 -0.01 -29.55
N ILE A 81 1.38 0.96 -30.47
CA ILE A 81 2.41 2.00 -30.57
C ILE A 81 2.36 2.94 -29.36
N LEU A 82 1.17 3.40 -28.96
CA LEU A 82 1.00 4.28 -27.79
C LEU A 82 1.44 3.58 -26.50
N PHE A 83 1.12 2.29 -26.34
CA PHE A 83 1.63 1.46 -25.26
C PHE A 83 3.16 1.32 -25.29
N ALA A 84 3.74 0.94 -26.44
CA ALA A 84 5.17 0.72 -26.56
C ALA A 84 6.00 1.99 -26.28
N ILE A 85 5.58 3.15 -26.80
CA ILE A 85 6.22 4.44 -26.49
C ILE A 85 6.03 4.79 -25.01
N GLY A 86 4.83 4.56 -24.45
CA GLY A 86 4.56 4.76 -23.02
C GLY A 86 5.46 3.92 -22.11
N ARG A 87 5.75 2.66 -22.48
CA ARG A 87 6.69 1.77 -21.77
C ARG A 87 8.12 2.32 -21.80
N ILE A 88 8.59 2.71 -22.98
CA ILE A 88 9.92 3.29 -23.17
C ILE A 88 10.09 4.60 -22.37
N GLU A 89 9.09 5.47 -22.36
CA GLU A 89 9.13 6.73 -21.61
C GLU A 89 9.03 6.50 -20.09
N PHE A 90 8.27 5.51 -19.62
CA PHE A 90 8.19 5.13 -18.20
C PHE A 90 9.55 4.68 -17.65
N GLU A 91 10.25 3.79 -18.36
CA GLU A 91 11.57 3.30 -17.91
C GLU A 91 12.67 4.37 -17.97
N ARG A 92 12.48 5.38 -18.83
CA ARG A 92 13.30 6.61 -18.88
C ARG A 92 13.01 7.60 -17.76
N GLY A 93 12.06 7.31 -16.87
CA GLY A 93 11.59 8.25 -15.84
C GLY A 93 10.79 9.44 -16.39
N ARG A 94 10.43 9.43 -17.69
CA ARG A 94 9.69 10.51 -18.36
C ARG A 94 8.18 10.34 -18.15
N TYR A 95 7.78 10.25 -16.88
CA TYR A 95 6.46 9.77 -16.50
C TYR A 95 5.30 10.64 -17.02
N ASP A 96 5.48 11.95 -17.19
CA ASP A 96 4.45 12.83 -17.79
C ASP A 96 4.20 12.53 -19.28
N ALA A 97 5.26 12.23 -20.02
CA ALA A 97 5.16 11.83 -21.43
C ALA A 97 4.58 10.42 -21.58
N ALA A 98 4.96 9.49 -20.69
CA ALA A 98 4.35 8.17 -20.60
C ALA A 98 2.84 8.27 -20.33
N ALA A 99 2.42 9.08 -19.34
CA ALA A 99 1.02 9.31 -19.01
C ALA A 99 0.25 9.80 -20.24
N ALA A 100 0.72 10.85 -20.91
CA ALA A 100 0.06 11.43 -22.07
C ALA A 100 -0.13 10.46 -23.25
N ARG A 101 0.74 9.45 -23.42
CA ARG A 101 0.57 8.39 -24.44
C ARG A 101 -0.46 7.35 -24.03
N LEU A 102 -0.40 6.89 -22.78
CA LEU A 102 -1.26 5.82 -22.27
C LEU A 102 -2.70 6.33 -22.02
N ASP A 103 -2.85 7.56 -21.51
CA ASP A 103 -4.13 8.29 -21.42
C ASP A 103 -4.84 8.39 -22.77
N ARG A 104 -4.08 8.60 -23.85
CA ARG A 104 -4.61 8.61 -25.21
C ARG A 104 -5.00 7.20 -25.66
N GLY A 105 -4.16 6.21 -25.40
CA GLY A 105 -4.43 4.79 -25.71
C GLY A 105 -5.77 4.31 -25.13
N LEU A 106 -6.02 4.56 -23.84
CA LEU A 106 -7.26 4.16 -23.18
C LEU A 106 -8.48 4.99 -23.60
N ARG A 107 -8.30 6.28 -23.88
CA ARG A 107 -9.38 7.21 -24.25
C ARG A 107 -9.89 6.96 -25.66
N ASP A 108 -8.98 6.81 -26.60
CA ASP A 108 -9.27 6.66 -28.02
C ASP A 108 -9.56 5.18 -28.37
N TYR A 109 -9.00 4.22 -27.60
CA TYR A 109 -9.07 2.77 -27.89
C TYR A 109 -9.34 1.90 -26.63
N PRO A 110 -10.40 2.17 -25.82
CA PRO A 110 -10.66 1.50 -24.54
C PRO A 110 -10.90 -0.02 -24.63
N ASN A 111 -11.25 -0.54 -25.81
CA ASN A 111 -11.53 -1.95 -26.07
C ASN A 111 -10.48 -2.61 -26.99
N SER A 112 -9.27 -2.05 -27.08
CA SER A 112 -8.16 -2.64 -27.82
C SER A 112 -7.49 -3.78 -27.04
N ASP A 113 -6.83 -4.70 -27.75
CA ASP A 113 -6.07 -5.81 -27.11
C ASP A 113 -4.96 -5.27 -26.18
N ALA A 114 -4.39 -4.10 -26.52
CA ALA A 114 -3.41 -3.41 -25.69
C ALA A 114 -3.99 -2.67 -24.47
N ALA A 115 -5.32 -2.53 -24.33
CA ALA A 115 -5.93 -1.68 -23.31
C ALA A 115 -5.64 -2.14 -21.88
N PHE A 116 -5.58 -3.46 -21.63
CA PHE A 116 -5.27 -4.03 -20.32
C PHE A 116 -3.86 -3.61 -19.83
N GLU A 117 -2.84 -3.89 -20.63
CA GLU A 117 -1.44 -3.53 -20.35
C GLU A 117 -1.24 -2.01 -20.29
N THR A 118 -1.93 -1.26 -21.16
CA THR A 118 -1.93 0.20 -21.14
C THR A 118 -2.48 0.75 -19.83
N GLN A 119 -3.57 0.17 -19.31
CA GLN A 119 -4.18 0.57 -18.05
C GLN A 119 -3.31 0.23 -16.83
N TRP A 120 -2.67 -0.94 -16.85
CA TRP A 120 -1.74 -1.35 -15.81
C TRP A 120 -0.51 -0.46 -15.77
N LEU A 121 0.12 -0.22 -16.92
CA LEU A 121 1.26 0.69 -17.01
C LEU A 121 0.91 2.13 -16.64
N LEU A 122 -0.28 2.63 -17.01
CA LEU A 122 -0.74 3.97 -16.62
C LEU A 122 -0.90 4.09 -15.09
N ALA A 123 -1.40 3.06 -14.41
CA ALA A 123 -1.47 3.05 -12.95
C ALA A 123 -0.07 3.17 -12.32
N ARG A 124 0.90 2.40 -12.84
CA ARG A 124 2.31 2.43 -12.39
C ARG A 124 2.96 3.80 -12.67
N VAL A 125 2.66 4.41 -13.82
CA VAL A 125 3.04 5.80 -14.14
C VAL A 125 2.47 6.78 -13.10
N HIS A 126 1.20 6.68 -12.74
CA HIS A 126 0.61 7.56 -11.71
C HIS A 126 1.23 7.36 -10.33
N THR A 127 1.49 6.11 -9.91
CA THR A 127 2.24 5.82 -8.67
C THR A 127 3.61 6.52 -8.69
N ARG A 128 4.38 6.39 -9.78
CA ARG A 128 5.72 7.00 -9.88
C ARG A 128 5.72 8.52 -10.05
N ARG A 129 4.59 9.14 -10.42
CA ARG A 129 4.38 10.61 -10.43
C ARG A 129 3.93 11.18 -9.08
N GLY A 130 3.69 10.34 -8.06
CA GLY A 130 3.17 10.78 -6.77
C GLY A 130 1.64 10.96 -6.74
N HIS A 131 0.92 10.31 -7.67
CA HIS A 131 -0.54 10.40 -7.84
C HIS A 131 -1.27 9.08 -7.51
N PRO A 132 -1.20 8.56 -6.27
CA PRO A 132 -1.86 7.31 -5.90
C PRO A 132 -3.39 7.36 -6.03
N GLU A 133 -4.00 8.55 -5.93
CA GLU A 133 -5.43 8.79 -6.15
C GLU A 133 -5.88 8.50 -7.59
N LEU A 134 -4.97 8.59 -8.56
CA LEU A 134 -5.22 8.20 -9.96
C LEU A 134 -4.82 6.73 -10.22
N SER A 135 -3.81 6.23 -9.52
CA SER A 135 -3.35 4.84 -9.63
C SER A 135 -4.34 3.82 -9.07
N VAL A 136 -4.77 4.00 -7.81
CA VAL A 136 -5.61 3.02 -7.09
C VAL A 136 -6.93 2.68 -7.80
N PRO A 137 -7.67 3.61 -8.43
CA PRO A 137 -8.85 3.28 -9.23
C PRO A 137 -8.55 2.41 -10.47
N LEU A 138 -7.44 2.66 -11.16
CA LEU A 138 -7.01 1.85 -12.30
C LEU A 138 -6.67 0.43 -11.84
N LEU A 139 -5.93 0.27 -10.74
CA LEU A 139 -5.65 -1.03 -10.12
C LEU A 139 -6.94 -1.74 -9.61
N LYS A 140 -7.88 -1.00 -8.99
CA LYS A 140 -9.19 -1.52 -8.54
C LYS A 140 -10.00 -2.15 -9.69
N SER A 141 -9.84 -1.69 -10.93
CA SER A 141 -10.59 -2.19 -12.09
C SER A 141 -9.93 -3.37 -12.82
N LEU A 142 -8.59 -3.47 -12.85
CA LEU A 142 -7.86 -4.66 -13.37
C LEU A 142 -8.28 -5.95 -12.63
N ARG A 143 -8.55 -5.85 -11.32
CA ARG A 143 -8.94 -6.97 -10.45
C ARG A 143 -10.27 -7.66 -10.82
N ARG A 144 -11.00 -7.15 -11.83
CA ARG A 144 -12.23 -7.77 -12.36
C ARG A 144 -11.97 -8.80 -13.46
N GLN A 145 -10.72 -8.96 -13.89
CA GLN A 145 -10.32 -9.78 -15.03
C GLN A 145 -9.73 -11.14 -14.58
N GLY A 146 -9.59 -12.08 -15.53
CA GLY A 146 -9.20 -13.47 -15.27
C GLY A 146 -7.72 -13.70 -14.99
N LEU A 147 -7.13 -12.95 -14.05
CA LEU A 147 -5.70 -12.91 -13.77
C LEU A 147 -5.12 -14.28 -13.32
N THR A 148 -3.95 -14.63 -13.84
CA THR A 148 -3.06 -15.67 -13.27
C THR A 148 -2.54 -15.27 -11.89
N ASP A 149 -1.99 -16.21 -11.13
CA ASP A 149 -1.49 -15.90 -9.79
C ASP A 149 -0.26 -14.97 -9.81
N GLY A 150 0.65 -15.12 -10.79
CA GLY A 150 1.76 -14.18 -11.01
C GLY A 150 1.29 -12.74 -11.28
N GLU A 151 0.19 -12.58 -12.03
CA GLU A 151 -0.42 -11.28 -12.26
C GLU A 151 -1.11 -10.72 -11.01
N LYS A 152 -1.80 -11.56 -10.22
CA LYS A 152 -2.33 -11.15 -8.91
C LYS A 152 -1.20 -10.71 -7.96
N GLY A 153 -0.05 -11.38 -7.99
CA GLY A 153 1.15 -11.00 -7.23
C GLY A 153 1.64 -9.61 -7.60
N ARG A 154 1.90 -9.36 -8.89
CA ARG A 154 2.32 -8.03 -9.37
C ARG A 154 1.27 -6.95 -9.12
N LEU A 155 -0.02 -7.25 -9.29
CA LEU A 155 -1.10 -6.29 -9.02
C LEU A 155 -1.16 -5.92 -7.53
N ASN A 156 -0.96 -6.90 -6.63
CA ASN A 156 -0.83 -6.63 -5.19
C ASN A 156 0.43 -5.78 -4.91
N GLN A 157 1.55 -6.02 -5.59
CA GLN A 157 2.77 -5.21 -5.46
C GLN A 157 2.56 -3.75 -5.94
N ASP A 158 1.90 -3.52 -7.07
CA ASP A 158 1.62 -2.15 -7.55
C ASP A 158 0.60 -1.42 -6.65
N PHE A 159 -0.36 -2.13 -6.03
CA PHE A 159 -1.18 -1.56 -4.94
C PHE A 159 -0.31 -1.18 -3.75
N ALA A 160 0.65 -2.02 -3.37
CA ALA A 160 1.54 -1.75 -2.25
C ALA A 160 2.40 -0.50 -2.50
N GLU A 161 3.01 -0.36 -3.68
CA GLU A 161 3.74 0.86 -4.07
C GLU A 161 2.82 2.09 -4.07
N ALA A 162 1.56 1.97 -4.52
CA ALA A 162 0.61 3.07 -4.51
C ALA A 162 0.27 3.54 -3.07
N TYR A 163 0.02 2.62 -2.13
CA TYR A 163 -0.22 2.99 -0.73
C TYR A 163 1.04 3.45 0.00
N GLU A 164 2.23 2.97 -0.38
CA GLU A 164 3.52 3.47 0.11
C GLU A 164 3.73 4.93 -0.29
N VAL A 165 3.46 5.27 -1.55
CA VAL A 165 3.50 6.65 -2.08
C VAL A 165 2.43 7.54 -1.45
N ALA A 166 1.25 6.98 -1.12
CA ALA A 166 0.19 7.68 -0.39
C ALA A 166 0.51 7.96 1.09
N GLY A 167 1.70 7.62 1.57
CA GLY A 167 2.08 7.81 2.97
C GLY A 167 1.37 6.86 3.94
N ASN A 168 0.83 5.74 3.47
CA ASN A 168 0.15 4.74 4.28
C ASN A 168 0.96 3.42 4.32
N PRO A 169 2.04 3.35 5.13
CA PRO A 169 2.91 2.19 5.21
C PRO A 169 2.18 0.93 5.74
N MET A 170 1.19 1.10 6.61
CA MET A 170 0.43 -0.02 7.18
C MET A 170 -0.39 -0.77 6.11
N THR A 171 -1.06 -0.03 5.22
CA THR A 171 -1.76 -0.64 4.08
C THR A 171 -0.79 -1.14 3.01
N ALA A 172 0.36 -0.49 2.80
CA ALA A 172 1.39 -0.98 1.89
C ALA A 172 1.92 -2.36 2.32
N LEU A 173 2.27 -2.54 3.60
CA LEU A 173 2.72 -3.83 4.15
C LEU A 173 1.67 -4.95 3.97
N TRP A 174 0.38 -4.63 4.15
CA TRP A 174 -0.72 -5.58 3.94
C TRP A 174 -0.78 -6.07 2.49
N TRP A 175 -0.54 -5.19 1.52
CA TRP A 175 -0.49 -5.57 0.11
C TRP A 175 0.78 -6.36 -0.24
N TYR A 176 1.96 -6.01 0.31
CA TYR A 176 3.20 -6.79 0.11
C TYR A 176 3.08 -8.21 0.66
N GLN A 177 2.51 -8.39 1.86
CA GLN A 177 2.25 -9.72 2.43
C GLN A 177 1.41 -10.61 1.49
N ARG A 178 0.49 -9.99 0.74
CA ARG A 178 -0.38 -10.65 -0.25
C ARG A 178 0.26 -10.79 -1.63
N ALA A 179 1.38 -10.12 -1.88
CA ALA A 179 2.15 -10.25 -3.11
C ALA A 179 3.13 -11.43 -3.03
N ASP A 180 3.92 -11.53 -1.95
CA ASP A 180 5.02 -12.52 -1.82
C ASP A 180 4.66 -13.97 -2.23
N PRO A 181 3.57 -14.60 -1.75
CA PRO A 181 3.23 -15.99 -2.12
C PRO A 181 2.65 -16.14 -3.54
N LEU A 182 2.43 -15.04 -4.28
CA LEU A 182 1.85 -15.01 -5.62
C LEU A 182 2.83 -14.52 -6.69
N LEU A 183 3.86 -13.75 -6.33
CA LEU A 183 4.92 -13.31 -7.26
C LEU A 183 5.66 -14.52 -7.83
N ALA A 184 5.88 -14.54 -9.15
CA ALA A 184 6.31 -15.75 -9.84
C ALA A 184 7.80 -16.08 -9.62
N THR A 185 8.65 -15.06 -9.70
CA THR A 185 10.11 -15.18 -9.63
C THR A 185 10.68 -14.77 -8.27
N GLU A 186 11.86 -15.29 -7.92
CA GLU A 186 12.56 -14.83 -6.70
C GLU A 186 13.06 -13.38 -6.83
N ALA A 187 13.29 -12.90 -8.05
CA ALA A 187 13.66 -11.51 -8.32
C ALA A 187 12.51 -10.54 -8.00
N GLU A 188 11.28 -10.86 -8.41
CA GLU A 188 10.08 -10.11 -7.99
C GLU A 188 9.90 -10.16 -6.47
N ARG A 189 10.11 -11.33 -5.83
CA ARG A 189 9.99 -11.47 -4.38
C ARG A 189 11.02 -10.63 -3.62
N GLU A 190 12.30 -10.64 -3.98
CA GLU A 190 13.30 -9.81 -3.26
C GLU A 190 13.11 -8.31 -3.51
N ASP A 191 12.67 -7.89 -4.72
CA ASP A 191 12.31 -6.50 -5.02
C ASP A 191 11.16 -5.98 -4.12
N ALA A 192 10.18 -6.85 -3.82
CA ALA A 192 9.11 -6.59 -2.87
C ALA A 192 9.59 -6.62 -1.39
N ARG A 193 10.46 -7.58 -1.03
CA ARG A 193 11.01 -7.72 0.33
C ARG A 193 11.94 -6.57 0.72
N GLU A 194 12.71 -6.01 -0.22
CA GLU A 194 13.52 -4.82 0.02
C GLU A 194 12.65 -3.59 0.32
N ARG A 195 11.51 -3.43 -0.38
CA ARG A 195 10.53 -2.37 -0.08
C ARG A 195 9.88 -2.56 1.30
N VAL A 196 9.49 -3.80 1.64
CA VAL A 196 9.00 -4.14 2.98
C VAL A 196 10.03 -3.75 4.06
N ARG A 197 11.29 -4.15 3.87
CA ARG A 197 12.41 -3.81 4.77
C ARG A 197 12.54 -2.30 4.95
N ARG A 198 12.59 -1.56 3.84
CA ARG A 198 12.67 -0.08 3.83
C ARG A 198 11.47 0.58 4.51
N ILE A 199 10.25 0.07 4.33
CA ILE A 199 9.05 0.57 5.03
C ILE A 199 9.17 0.33 6.54
N VAL A 200 9.57 -0.87 6.96
CA VAL A 200 9.71 -1.22 8.38
C VAL A 200 10.85 -0.43 9.05
N GLU A 201 11.94 -0.14 8.32
CA GLU A 201 13.13 0.57 8.82
C GLU A 201 13.02 2.11 8.80
N GLU A 202 12.43 2.69 7.75
CA GLU A 202 12.40 4.15 7.53
C GLU A 202 11.03 4.78 7.82
N LYS A 203 9.93 4.08 7.55
CA LYS A 203 8.58 4.69 7.43
C LYS A 203 7.62 4.37 8.59
N LEU A 204 7.88 3.30 9.35
CA LEU A 204 7.15 3.04 10.60
C LEU A 204 7.75 3.85 11.76
N SER A 205 6.89 4.35 12.65
CA SER A 205 7.33 4.94 13.92
C SER A 205 7.59 3.85 14.99
N PRO A 206 8.42 4.12 16.03
CA PRO A 206 8.68 3.16 17.11
C PRO A 206 7.42 2.62 17.80
N GLU A 207 6.37 3.44 17.88
CA GLU A 207 5.09 3.10 18.51
C GLU A 207 4.26 2.11 17.67
N GLN A 208 4.50 2.04 16.36
CA GLN A 208 3.83 1.12 15.44
C GLN A 208 4.49 -0.27 15.43
N LEU A 209 5.79 -0.38 15.71
CA LEU A 209 6.53 -1.64 15.62
C LEU A 209 5.95 -2.78 16.48
N PRO A 210 5.48 -2.58 17.73
CA PRO A 210 4.85 -3.65 18.51
C PRO A 210 3.52 -4.15 17.91
N GLU A 211 2.77 -3.26 17.23
CA GLU A 211 1.53 -3.61 16.54
C GLU A 211 1.83 -4.37 15.24
N VAL A 212 2.84 -3.93 14.47
CA VAL A 212 3.29 -4.62 13.25
C VAL A 212 3.86 -6.01 13.57
N ALA A 213 4.72 -6.12 14.58
CA ALA A 213 5.28 -7.39 15.05
C ALA A 213 4.19 -8.40 15.48
N TYR A 214 3.08 -7.91 16.05
CA TYR A 214 1.95 -8.75 16.45
C TYR A 214 1.03 -9.12 15.28
N LEU A 215 0.62 -8.16 14.45
CA LEU A 215 -0.30 -8.36 13.32
C LEU A 215 0.33 -9.22 12.21
N TYR A 216 1.62 -9.04 11.97
CA TYR A 216 2.38 -9.78 10.95
C TYR A 216 3.30 -10.83 11.58
N ARG A 217 2.92 -11.38 12.74
CA ARG A 217 3.60 -12.52 13.35
C ARG A 217 3.82 -13.69 12.37
N ASP A 218 4.86 -14.47 12.63
CA ASP A 218 5.23 -15.66 11.87
C ASP A 218 5.48 -15.41 10.36
N ASN A 219 5.88 -14.18 9.98
CA ASN A 219 6.41 -13.85 8.65
C ASN A 219 7.33 -12.62 8.69
N LEU A 220 8.07 -12.40 7.59
CA LEU A 220 9.11 -11.38 7.41
C LEU A 220 8.75 -9.98 7.94
N ILE A 221 7.51 -9.52 7.76
CA ILE A 221 7.11 -8.17 8.20
C ILE A 221 7.13 -8.09 9.74
N GLY A 222 6.65 -9.12 10.43
CA GLY A 222 6.69 -9.19 11.89
C GLY A 222 8.08 -9.49 12.43
N ASP A 223 8.88 -10.28 11.71
CA ASP A 223 10.27 -10.56 12.04
C ASP A 223 11.11 -9.27 12.02
N LEU A 224 11.10 -8.53 10.91
CA LEU A 224 11.80 -7.25 10.76
C LEU A 224 11.31 -6.20 11.78
N ALA A 225 10.01 -6.15 12.06
CA ALA A 225 9.47 -5.25 13.07
C ALA A 225 9.94 -5.63 14.49
N SER A 226 10.10 -6.92 14.78
CA SER A 226 10.65 -7.45 16.03
C SER A 226 12.14 -7.17 16.17
N GLU A 227 12.92 -7.34 15.09
CA GLU A 227 14.34 -7.00 15.03
C GLU A 227 14.57 -5.50 15.27
N ARG A 228 13.84 -4.63 14.57
CA ARG A 228 13.94 -3.17 14.77
C ARG A 228 13.50 -2.76 16.18
N LEU A 229 12.46 -3.37 16.73
CA LEU A 229 12.03 -3.15 18.12
C LEU A 229 13.08 -3.63 19.14
N ALA A 230 13.81 -4.71 18.85
CA ALA A 230 14.93 -5.17 19.67
C ALA A 230 16.14 -4.23 19.58
N ALA A 231 16.47 -3.72 18.39
CA ALA A 231 17.54 -2.73 18.19
C ALA A 231 17.27 -1.43 18.97
N LEU A 232 16.04 -0.89 18.88
CA LEU A 232 15.61 0.30 19.64
C LEU A 232 15.58 0.08 21.17
N ARG A 233 15.56 -1.16 21.64
CA ARG A 233 15.70 -1.54 23.07
C ARG A 233 17.14 -1.82 23.49
N ALA A 234 18.06 -1.99 22.53
CA ALA A 234 19.49 -2.17 22.76
C ALA A 234 20.24 -0.83 22.84
N GLU A 235 19.65 0.26 22.35
CA GLU A 235 20.02 1.61 22.79
C GLU A 235 19.78 1.77 24.30
N PRO A 236 20.59 2.57 25.03
CA PRO A 236 20.58 2.61 26.49
C PRO A 236 19.37 3.39 27.07
N ALA A 237 18.18 2.81 26.96
CA ALA A 237 16.96 3.30 27.60
C ALA A 237 16.96 3.02 29.11
N THR A 238 16.60 4.02 29.92
CA THR A 238 16.35 3.83 31.36
C THR A 238 15.09 2.99 31.58
N PRO A 239 15.11 1.97 32.47
CA PRO A 239 14.15 0.86 32.41
C PRO A 239 12.85 1.09 33.19
N LEU A 240 11.73 0.54 32.69
CA LEU A 240 10.49 0.37 33.46
C LEU A 240 9.72 -0.91 33.06
N TYR A 241 10.02 -2.00 33.78
CA TYR A 241 9.26 -3.23 34.09
C TYR A 241 8.39 -4.01 33.05
N ASP A 242 8.35 -5.33 33.29
CA ASP A 242 7.66 -6.41 32.54
C ASP A 242 6.47 -7.00 33.35
N MET A 243 5.63 -7.84 32.71
CA MET A 243 5.01 -9.09 33.22
C MET A 243 3.91 -9.64 32.26
N THR A 244 3.60 -10.95 32.33
CA THR A 244 2.89 -11.71 31.25
C THR A 244 1.71 -12.62 31.73
N GLY A 245 0.76 -13.00 30.84
CA GLY A 245 -0.25 -14.08 31.08
C GLY A 245 -1.61 -14.01 30.33
N SER A 246 -2.20 -15.17 29.95
CA SER A 246 -3.55 -15.39 29.32
C SER A 246 -3.94 -16.91 29.43
N PRO A 247 -5.13 -17.48 29.08
CA PRO A 247 -6.23 -17.13 28.12
C PRO A 247 -7.59 -16.82 28.83
N ALA A 248 -8.79 -16.59 28.25
CA ALA A 248 -9.46 -16.69 26.91
C ALA A 248 -10.35 -17.96 26.58
N ALA A 249 -11.62 -17.75 26.17
CA ALA A 249 -12.60 -18.71 25.60
C ALA A 249 -13.82 -17.98 24.94
N ASP A 250 -14.54 -18.61 23.98
CA ASP A 250 -15.47 -17.96 23.01
C ASP A 250 -17.00 -18.13 23.26
N TYR A 251 -17.85 -17.30 22.60
CA TYR A 251 -19.18 -17.64 22.01
C TYR A 251 -19.71 -16.53 21.04
N THR A 252 -20.86 -16.74 20.36
CA THR A 252 -21.29 -16.03 19.12
C THR A 252 -22.59 -15.19 19.25
N LEU A 253 -22.82 -14.21 18.37
CA LEU A 253 -23.93 -13.22 18.42
C LEU A 253 -24.83 -13.16 17.15
N PRO A 254 -26.09 -12.68 17.25
CA PRO A 254 -27.03 -12.48 16.12
C PRO A 254 -26.90 -11.09 15.44
N THR A 255 -27.64 -10.85 14.35
CA THR A 255 -27.47 -9.67 13.47
C THR A 255 -28.76 -8.93 13.11
N GLY A 256 -28.69 -7.59 13.08
CA GLY A 256 -29.72 -6.66 12.61
C GLY A 256 -29.23 -5.19 12.67
N PRO A 257 -29.70 -4.27 11.79
CA PRO A 257 -29.25 -2.88 11.78
C PRO A 257 -30.00 -1.99 12.79
N VAL A 258 -29.35 -0.92 13.26
CA VAL A 258 -29.89 0.04 14.25
C VAL A 258 -29.56 1.46 13.81
N GLU A 259 -30.54 2.38 13.89
CA GLU A 259 -30.29 3.83 13.80
C GLU A 259 -30.10 4.39 15.22
N GLY A 260 -28.94 5.01 15.48
CA GLY A 260 -28.61 5.59 16.78
C GLY A 260 -27.11 5.82 16.97
N ALA A 261 -26.75 6.59 18.00
CA ALA A 261 -25.36 6.78 18.41
C ALA A 261 -24.94 5.69 19.41
N ILE A 262 -23.64 5.37 19.45
CA ILE A 262 -23.04 4.47 20.44
C ILE A 262 -22.17 5.30 21.38
N GLY A 263 -22.52 5.27 22.66
CA GLY A 263 -21.69 5.83 23.73
C GLY A 263 -20.48 4.96 23.98
N VAL A 264 -19.30 5.53 24.21
CA VAL A 264 -18.07 4.74 24.43
C VAL A 264 -17.29 5.28 25.63
N ILE A 265 -17.07 4.44 26.64
CA ILE A 265 -16.36 4.80 27.86
C ILE A 265 -14.99 4.12 27.89
N LEU A 266 -13.92 4.90 27.81
CA LEU A 266 -12.53 4.41 27.79
C LEU A 266 -11.67 5.12 28.85
N PRO A 267 -10.62 4.47 29.39
CA PRO A 267 -9.64 5.16 30.24
C PRO A 267 -8.67 5.93 29.36
N LEU A 268 -9.04 7.13 28.92
CA LEU A 268 -8.23 7.97 28.04
C LEU A 268 -7.16 8.74 28.82
N THR A 269 -7.40 8.99 30.12
CA THR A 269 -6.39 9.47 31.08
C THR A 269 -6.23 8.49 32.25
N GLY A 270 -5.30 8.78 33.16
CA GLY A 270 -5.01 7.91 34.32
C GLY A 270 -4.10 6.71 33.99
N PRO A 271 -3.98 5.72 34.90
CA PRO A 271 -2.99 4.64 34.79
C PRO A 271 -3.14 3.76 33.54
N GLN A 272 -4.34 3.70 32.96
CA GLN A 272 -4.65 2.91 31.76
C GLN A 272 -4.78 3.76 30.49
N ALA A 273 -4.35 5.03 30.51
CA ALA A 273 -4.42 5.98 29.38
C ALA A 273 -3.91 5.39 28.04
N SER A 274 -2.76 4.70 28.08
CA SER A 274 -2.15 4.10 26.88
C SER A 274 -3.00 2.94 26.30
N TYR A 275 -3.78 2.26 27.13
CA TYR A 275 -4.69 1.20 26.71
C TYR A 275 -6.01 1.77 26.17
N GLY A 276 -6.59 2.78 26.84
CA GLY A 276 -7.73 3.51 26.31
C GLY A 276 -7.43 4.20 24.98
N ALA A 277 -6.22 4.72 24.78
CA ALA A 277 -5.78 5.28 23.50
C ALA A 277 -5.71 4.24 22.36
N ARG A 278 -5.33 2.98 22.64
CA ARG A 278 -5.40 1.89 21.65
C ARG A 278 -6.84 1.49 21.35
N LEU A 279 -7.67 1.37 22.38
CA LEU A 279 -9.09 1.04 22.22
C LEU A 279 -9.88 2.14 21.51
N LEU A 280 -9.51 3.41 21.70
CA LEU A 280 -10.07 4.53 20.93
C LEU A 280 -9.78 4.39 19.43
N ARG A 281 -8.55 4.01 19.06
CA ARG A 281 -8.19 3.75 17.65
C ARG A 281 -8.96 2.55 17.09
N ALA A 282 -9.10 1.47 17.85
CA ALA A 282 -9.87 0.29 17.46
C ALA A 282 -11.37 0.60 17.29
N VAL A 283 -11.95 1.40 18.20
CA VAL A 283 -13.34 1.87 18.15
C VAL A 283 -13.58 2.79 16.94
N LEU A 284 -12.67 3.72 16.66
CA LEU A 284 -12.76 4.59 15.47
C LEU A 284 -12.61 3.79 14.16
N LEU A 285 -11.74 2.78 14.13
CA LEU A 285 -11.59 1.87 12.99
C LEU A 285 -12.85 1.02 12.76
N ALA A 286 -13.42 0.45 13.83
CA ALA A 286 -14.65 -0.34 13.78
C ALA A 286 -15.88 0.51 13.40
N GLY A 287 -15.98 1.74 13.93
CA GLY A 287 -16.99 2.73 13.55
C GLY A 287 -16.81 3.36 12.17
N GLY A 288 -15.84 2.90 11.38
CA GLY A 288 -15.68 3.28 9.98
C GLY A 288 -14.96 4.60 9.72
N ALA A 289 -14.39 5.26 10.74
CA ALA A 289 -13.75 6.58 10.62
C ALA A 289 -12.52 6.64 9.68
N PHE A 290 -12.08 5.49 9.15
CA PHE A 290 -10.98 5.34 8.20
C PHE A 290 -11.38 4.52 6.95
N ARG A 291 -12.68 4.36 6.66
CA ARG A 291 -13.17 3.75 5.41
C ARG A 291 -13.10 4.74 4.24
N ALA A 292 -12.88 4.20 3.04
CA ALA A 292 -12.77 4.98 1.80
C ALA A 292 -13.90 4.69 0.79
N ASP A 293 -14.86 3.82 1.15
CA ASP A 293 -16.00 3.43 0.34
C ASP A 293 -17.27 3.42 1.26
N ASP A 294 -18.31 4.19 0.90
CA ASP A 294 -19.48 4.55 1.74
C ASP A 294 -20.52 3.43 1.99
N ASP A 295 -20.30 2.22 1.47
CA ASP A 295 -21.24 1.08 1.57
C ASP A 295 -21.28 0.46 2.99
N GLY A 296 -21.73 1.20 4.00
CA GLY A 296 -21.95 0.72 5.36
C GLY A 296 -22.55 1.79 6.30
N PRO A 297 -23.31 1.39 7.34
CA PRO A 297 -23.91 2.33 8.27
C PRO A 297 -22.84 3.09 9.07
N ILE A 298 -22.81 4.41 8.93
CA ILE A 298 -21.96 5.30 9.73
C ILE A 298 -22.62 5.46 11.11
N VAL A 299 -21.99 4.92 12.15
CA VAL A 299 -22.49 4.98 13.53
C VAL A 299 -21.82 6.14 14.26
N GLU A 300 -22.60 7.06 14.82
CA GLU A 300 -22.04 8.17 15.61
C GLU A 300 -21.44 7.65 16.93
N LEU A 301 -20.25 8.11 17.30
CA LEU A 301 -19.51 7.64 18.49
C LEU A 301 -19.37 8.74 19.54
N VAL A 302 -20.04 8.57 20.69
CA VAL A 302 -20.02 9.55 21.79
C VAL A 302 -19.00 9.14 22.86
N LEU A 303 -17.77 9.62 22.73
CA LEU A 303 -16.63 9.25 23.57
C LEU A 303 -16.67 9.91 24.97
N LYS A 304 -16.34 9.16 26.04
CA LYS A 304 -16.15 9.67 27.42
C LYS A 304 -14.92 9.03 28.09
N ASP A 305 -14.24 9.79 28.94
CA ASP A 305 -13.07 9.33 29.71
C ASP A 305 -13.44 8.85 31.13
N SER A 306 -13.16 7.58 31.44
CA SER A 306 -13.33 7.00 32.80
C SER A 306 -12.17 7.28 33.75
N LYS A 307 -11.04 7.78 33.25
CA LYS A 307 -9.76 7.94 33.99
C LYS A 307 -9.19 6.64 34.59
N GLY A 308 -9.73 5.48 34.20
CA GLY A 308 -9.46 4.19 34.84
C GLY A 308 -10.16 3.97 36.19
N THR A 309 -11.13 4.83 36.56
CA THR A 309 -11.74 4.87 37.90
C THR A 309 -13.22 4.46 37.91
N ALA A 310 -13.69 3.94 39.05
CA ALA A 310 -15.10 3.61 39.26
C ALA A 310 -15.99 4.86 39.15
N GLU A 311 -15.62 5.93 39.86
CA GLU A 311 -16.37 7.17 39.93
C GLU A 311 -16.33 7.93 38.60
N GLY A 312 -15.22 7.83 37.86
CA GLY A 312 -15.11 8.37 36.50
C GLY A 312 -16.05 7.67 35.52
N ALA A 313 -16.08 6.34 35.56
CA ALA A 313 -16.98 5.55 34.73
C ALA A 313 -18.46 5.73 35.09
N ALA A 314 -18.81 5.76 36.37
CA ALA A 314 -20.18 5.97 36.83
C ALA A 314 -20.72 7.38 36.47
N ARG A 315 -19.84 8.38 36.29
CA ARG A 315 -20.20 9.70 35.72
C ARG A 315 -20.29 9.66 34.20
N ALA A 316 -19.39 8.95 33.53
CA ALA A 316 -19.39 8.79 32.08
C ALA A 316 -20.64 8.07 31.57
N ALA A 317 -21.10 7.02 32.28
CA ALA A 317 -22.32 6.29 31.96
C ALA A 317 -23.59 7.14 32.12
N ARG A 318 -23.70 7.91 33.20
CA ARG A 318 -24.78 8.90 33.39
C ARG A 318 -24.84 9.88 32.23
N ALA A 319 -23.72 10.53 31.94
CA ALA A 319 -23.59 11.50 30.84
C ALA A 319 -23.61 10.88 29.42
N LEU A 320 -24.01 9.61 29.30
CA LEU A 320 -24.39 8.92 28.06
C LEU A 320 -25.85 8.48 28.09
N ALA A 321 -26.36 7.99 29.23
CA ALA A 321 -27.77 7.69 29.43
C ALA A 321 -28.66 8.96 29.43
N ASP A 322 -28.10 10.11 29.82
CA ASP A 322 -28.74 11.43 29.73
C ASP A 322 -28.78 12.01 28.28
N ASP A 323 -28.20 11.33 27.28
CA ASP A 323 -28.16 11.76 25.86
C ASP A 323 -29.10 10.86 25.03
N GLU A 324 -30.29 11.37 24.71
CA GLU A 324 -31.41 10.64 24.05
C GLU A 324 -31.03 9.96 22.71
N ARG A 325 -29.86 10.26 22.14
CA ARG A 325 -29.35 9.68 20.90
C ARG A 325 -28.58 8.38 21.12
N VAL A 326 -28.15 8.08 22.35
CA VAL A 326 -27.29 6.94 22.68
C VAL A 326 -28.14 5.67 22.81
N ALA A 327 -28.12 4.83 21.76
CA ALA A 327 -28.86 3.58 21.72
C ALA A 327 -28.22 2.45 22.56
N ALA A 328 -26.89 2.50 22.75
CA ALA A 328 -26.15 1.59 23.64
C ALA A 328 -24.80 2.19 24.08
N ILE A 329 -24.23 1.66 25.16
CA ILE A 329 -22.92 2.03 25.71
C ILE A 329 -21.91 0.90 25.51
N VAL A 330 -20.67 1.23 25.14
CA VAL A 330 -19.54 0.31 24.94
C VAL A 330 -18.38 0.66 25.89
N GLY A 331 -17.78 -0.33 26.53
CA GLY A 331 -16.85 -0.13 27.65
C GLY A 331 -17.62 0.23 28.94
N PRO A 332 -16.96 0.48 30.09
CA PRO A 332 -15.52 0.48 30.35
C PRO A 332 -14.80 -0.86 30.25
N VAL A 333 -13.48 -0.77 30.41
CA VAL A 333 -12.49 -1.86 30.25
C VAL A 333 -11.86 -2.32 31.58
N VAL A 334 -11.89 -1.45 32.61
CA VAL A 334 -11.32 -1.73 33.93
C VAL A 334 -12.43 -2.32 34.82
N PRO A 335 -12.21 -3.40 35.59
CA PRO A 335 -13.28 -4.11 36.31
C PRO A 335 -14.19 -3.23 37.18
N ALA A 336 -13.60 -2.46 38.12
CA ALA A 336 -14.36 -1.57 39.01
C ALA A 336 -15.01 -0.38 38.27
N ALA A 337 -14.42 0.04 37.15
CA ALA A 337 -15.01 1.04 36.27
C ALA A 337 -16.26 0.47 35.57
N ALA A 338 -16.15 -0.75 35.03
CA ALA A 338 -17.23 -1.40 34.30
C ALA A 338 -18.40 -1.79 35.20
N GLN A 339 -18.14 -2.32 36.40
CA GLN A 339 -19.15 -2.57 37.43
C GLN A 339 -19.98 -1.31 37.72
N SER A 340 -19.32 -0.20 38.08
CA SER A 340 -20.02 1.03 38.48
C SER A 340 -20.63 1.82 37.31
N ALA A 341 -20.25 1.50 36.07
CA ALA A 341 -20.94 1.98 34.88
C ALA A 341 -22.15 1.10 34.50
N ALA A 342 -22.06 -0.23 34.67
CA ALA A 342 -23.17 -1.17 34.45
C ALA A 342 -24.32 -0.89 35.42
N GLU A 343 -24.03 -0.67 36.70
CA GLU A 343 -25.01 -0.28 37.73
C GLU A 343 -25.80 0.99 37.33
N VAL A 344 -25.14 1.92 36.63
CA VAL A 344 -25.72 3.18 36.15
C VAL A 344 -26.52 2.97 34.86
N ALA A 345 -26.01 2.19 33.90
CA ALA A 345 -26.67 1.93 32.64
C ALA A 345 -27.95 1.11 32.82
N GLU A 346 -27.90 0.06 33.65
CA GLU A 346 -29.06 -0.76 34.05
C GLU A 346 -30.13 0.11 34.75
N SER A 347 -29.73 0.94 35.72
CA SER A 347 -30.64 1.86 36.42
C SER A 347 -31.32 2.88 35.49
N ALA A 348 -30.77 3.12 34.30
CA ALA A 348 -31.33 3.99 33.27
C ALA A 348 -32.01 3.23 32.12
N GLY A 349 -31.98 1.90 32.11
CA GLY A 349 -32.52 1.06 31.04
C GLY A 349 -31.74 1.11 29.71
N VAL A 350 -30.46 1.52 29.74
CA VAL A 350 -29.62 1.69 28.54
C VAL A 350 -28.75 0.44 28.31
N PRO A 351 -28.88 -0.26 27.15
CA PRO A 351 -28.07 -1.45 26.86
C PRO A 351 -26.57 -1.17 26.89
N MET A 352 -25.79 -2.06 27.51
CA MET A 352 -24.36 -1.83 27.74
C MET A 352 -23.50 -3.06 27.47
N ILE A 353 -22.53 -2.92 26.57
CA ILE A 353 -21.50 -3.92 26.25
C ILE A 353 -20.18 -3.48 26.90
N THR A 354 -19.90 -3.98 28.10
CA THR A 354 -18.63 -3.69 28.76
C THR A 354 -17.45 -4.30 27.98
N LEU A 355 -16.27 -3.69 28.07
CA LEU A 355 -15.03 -4.20 27.49
C LEU A 355 -14.12 -4.86 28.56
N THR A 356 -14.64 -5.12 29.76
CA THR A 356 -13.85 -5.72 30.85
C THR A 356 -13.93 -7.26 30.80
N PRO A 357 -12.82 -7.99 31.05
CA PRO A 357 -12.83 -9.44 31.17
C PRO A 357 -13.30 -9.91 32.58
N ALA A 358 -14.04 -9.10 33.32
CA ALA A 358 -14.37 -9.35 34.72
C ALA A 358 -15.71 -10.06 34.89
N ALA A 359 -15.68 -11.26 35.47
CA ALA A 359 -16.89 -11.97 35.88
C ALA A 359 -17.69 -11.17 36.92
N GLY A 360 -19.02 -11.34 36.92
CA GLY A 360 -19.95 -10.66 37.83
C GLY A 360 -20.52 -9.36 37.29
N VAL A 361 -19.81 -8.63 36.41
CA VAL A 361 -20.32 -7.37 35.83
C VAL A 361 -21.55 -7.59 34.95
N THR A 362 -21.66 -8.76 34.31
CA THR A 362 -22.85 -9.17 33.55
C THR A 362 -24.02 -9.62 34.42
N ALA A 363 -23.86 -9.78 35.74
CA ALA A 363 -24.93 -10.12 36.67
C ALA A 363 -25.57 -8.87 37.32
N VAL A 364 -25.28 -7.69 36.78
CA VAL A 364 -25.90 -6.41 37.18
C VAL A 364 -27.24 -6.20 36.48
N GLY A 365 -27.35 -6.66 35.22
CA GLY A 365 -28.59 -6.68 34.45
C GLY A 365 -29.21 -8.09 34.33
N PRO A 366 -30.34 -8.22 33.62
CA PRO A 366 -31.14 -9.45 33.49
C PRO A 366 -30.59 -10.50 32.52
#